data_AF-A0A7K3RSL3-F1
#
_entry.id   AF-A0A7K3RSL3-F1
#
_cell.length_a   1.000
_cell.length_b   1.000
_cell.length_c   1.000
_cell.angle_alpha   90.00
_cell.angle_beta   90.00
_cell.angle_gamma   90.00
#
_symmetry.space_group_name_H-M   'P 1'
#
loop_
_entity.id
_entity.type
_entity.pdbx_description
1 polymer ?
#
loop_
_entity_poly.entity_id
_entity_poly.type
_entity_poly.pdbx_seq_one_letter_code
_entity_poly.pdbx_strand_id
1 'polypeptide(L)'
;MREQYRSEDFVERDLAADPMEQFARWFRQVAVGGVLHEPNAMIVSTADADGRPSSRTVLLKQYDDRGFVFFTNYDSRKGRELTANPYVSLLFPWHPMARQVIVTGTASRTSREETVGYFRTRPHGSQLGAWASAQSTVVGSREELIARYEELAARYPEGEKVPAPPHWGGFRVVPETIEFWQGHANRLHDRLRYVREGGKPGGLWRIERLCP
;
A
#
# COMPACT_ATOMS: atom_id res chain seq x y z
N MET A 1 5.22 24.88 -12.99
CA MET A 1 5.60 24.18 -14.24
C MET A 1 4.42 23.30 -14.65
N ARG A 2 3.99 23.31 -15.92
CA ARG A 2 2.84 22.54 -16.43
C ARG A 2 3.30 21.65 -17.58
N GLU A 3 3.07 20.34 -17.48
CA GLU A 3 3.31 19.39 -18.56
C GLU A 3 2.00 19.04 -19.26
N GLN A 4 2.06 18.77 -20.57
CA GLN A 4 0.94 18.25 -21.33
C GLN A 4 1.06 16.74 -21.40
N TYR A 5 0.10 16.02 -20.81
CA TYR A 5 0.05 14.56 -20.92
C TYR A 5 -0.46 14.16 -22.31
N ARG A 6 0.22 13.19 -22.93
CA ARG A 6 -0.20 12.54 -24.18
C ARG A 6 -0.25 11.04 -23.92
N SER A 7 -1.44 10.56 -23.58
CA SER A 7 -1.72 9.16 -23.30
C SER A 7 -2.80 8.65 -24.26
N GLU A 8 -2.85 7.34 -24.45
CA GLU A 8 -3.93 6.68 -25.17
C GLU A 8 -5.25 6.82 -24.39
N ASP A 9 -6.36 6.92 -25.11
CA ASP A 9 -7.70 7.01 -24.52
C ASP A 9 -7.97 5.81 -23.59
N PHE A 10 -8.51 6.08 -22.40
CA PHE A 10 -8.85 5.08 -21.41
C PHE A 10 -10.36 5.03 -21.22
N VAL A 11 -10.98 4.05 -21.89
CA VAL A 11 -12.45 3.93 -21.99
C VAL A 11 -12.99 2.64 -21.39
N GLU A 12 -14.29 2.65 -21.07
CA GLU A 12 -15.01 1.63 -20.32
C GLU A 12 -14.96 0.25 -20.99
N ARG A 13 -14.96 0.21 -22.32
CA ARG A 13 -14.89 -1.04 -23.10
C ARG A 13 -13.56 -1.78 -22.97
N ASP A 14 -12.49 -1.08 -22.60
CA ASP A 14 -11.14 -1.64 -22.51
C ASP A 14 -10.79 -2.09 -21.09
N LEU A 15 -11.69 -1.81 -20.14
CA LEU A 15 -11.57 -2.23 -18.75
C LEU A 15 -11.77 -3.73 -18.59
N ALA A 16 -10.97 -4.32 -17.69
CA ALA A 16 -11.29 -5.64 -17.17
C ALA A 16 -12.61 -5.61 -16.39
N ALA A 17 -13.36 -6.73 -16.40
CA ALA A 17 -14.60 -6.83 -15.61
C ALA A 17 -14.33 -6.78 -14.10
N ASP A 18 -13.19 -7.34 -13.66
CA ASP A 18 -12.74 -7.30 -12.28
C ASP A 18 -11.65 -6.22 -12.08
N PRO A 19 -11.76 -5.36 -11.04
CA PRO A 19 -10.79 -4.30 -10.83
C PRO A 19 -9.42 -4.78 -10.34
N MET A 20 -9.32 -5.95 -9.70
CA MET A 20 -8.01 -6.53 -9.35
C MET A 20 -7.29 -7.02 -10.61
N GLU A 21 -8.02 -7.54 -11.59
CA GLU A 21 -7.47 -7.83 -12.91
C GLU A 21 -6.99 -6.54 -13.61
N GLN A 22 -7.80 -5.48 -13.59
CA GLN A 22 -7.40 -4.19 -14.16
C GLN A 22 -6.15 -3.62 -13.47
N PHE A 23 -6.09 -3.69 -12.13
CA PHE A 23 -4.91 -3.31 -11.36
C PHE A 23 -3.69 -4.11 -11.78
N ALA A 24 -3.81 -5.44 -11.90
CA ALA A 24 -2.72 -6.30 -12.32
C ALA A 24 -2.20 -5.95 -13.73
N ARG A 25 -3.10 -5.58 -14.66
CA ARG A 25 -2.72 -5.11 -16.00
C ARG A 25 -1.85 -3.86 -15.93
N TRP A 26 -2.30 -2.81 -15.23
CA TRP A 26 -1.52 -1.57 -15.11
C TRP A 26 -0.24 -1.76 -14.30
N PHE A 27 -0.29 -2.52 -13.21
CA PHE A 27 0.86 -2.79 -12.37
C PHE A 27 1.99 -3.49 -13.14
N ARG A 28 1.66 -4.48 -13.99
CA ARG A 28 2.64 -5.11 -14.88
C ARG A 28 3.26 -4.13 -15.87
N GLN A 29 2.45 -3.25 -16.47
CA GLN A 29 2.96 -2.25 -17.41
C GLN A 29 3.96 -1.29 -16.73
N VAL A 30 3.64 -0.84 -15.51
CA VAL A 30 4.51 0.06 -14.74
C VAL A 30 5.80 -0.67 -14.34
N ALA A 31 5.70 -1.92 -13.90
CA ALA A 31 6.84 -2.72 -13.46
C ALA A 31 7.81 -3.06 -14.61
N VAL A 32 7.29 -3.38 -15.80
CA VAL A 32 8.11 -3.71 -16.98
C VAL A 32 8.67 -2.45 -17.66
N GLY A 33 7.95 -1.33 -17.61
CA GLY A 33 8.36 -0.10 -18.29
C GLY A 33 9.68 0.51 -17.80
N GLY A 34 10.16 0.15 -16.61
CA GLY A 34 11.45 0.59 -16.08
C GLY A 34 11.56 2.09 -15.74
N VAL A 35 10.47 2.86 -15.93
CA VAL A 35 10.43 4.31 -15.71
C VAL A 35 10.23 4.72 -14.26
N LEU A 36 9.74 3.81 -13.40
CA LEU A 36 9.48 4.09 -11.99
C LEU A 36 10.39 3.27 -11.08
N HIS A 37 11.08 3.97 -10.17
CA HIS A 37 11.73 3.32 -9.04
C HIS A 37 10.66 2.85 -8.04
N GLU A 38 10.66 1.56 -7.69
CA GLU A 38 9.68 0.92 -6.80
C GLU A 38 8.20 1.10 -7.25
N PRO A 39 7.75 0.41 -8.32
CA PRO A 39 6.36 0.48 -8.81
C PRO A 39 5.29 0.10 -7.77
N ASN A 40 5.69 -0.65 -6.75
CA ASN A 40 4.87 -1.08 -5.63
C ASN A 40 4.84 -0.08 -4.45
N ALA A 41 5.53 1.05 -4.55
CA ALA A 41 5.39 2.12 -3.57
C ALA A 41 4.00 2.77 -3.69
N MET A 42 3.35 2.94 -2.55
CA MET A 42 2.02 3.54 -2.46
C MET A 42 1.92 4.44 -1.23
N ILE A 43 1.06 5.44 -1.31
CA ILE A 43 0.72 6.28 -0.17
C ILE A 43 -0.46 5.62 0.53
N VAL A 44 -0.31 5.31 1.82
CA VAL A 44 -1.42 4.88 2.67
C VAL A 44 -1.89 6.05 3.53
N SER A 45 -3.17 6.38 3.43
CA SER A 45 -3.82 7.43 4.20
C SER A 45 -4.82 6.80 5.16
N THR A 46 -4.69 7.17 6.43
CA THR A 46 -5.50 6.67 7.56
C THR A 46 -6.00 7.86 8.36
N ALA A 47 -6.95 7.67 9.26
CA ALA A 47 -7.41 8.72 10.15
C ALA A 47 -7.50 8.21 11.59
N ASP A 48 -7.31 9.11 12.56
CA ASP A 48 -7.58 8.79 13.96
C ASP A 48 -9.08 8.70 14.25
N ALA A 49 -9.42 8.44 15.52
CA ALA A 49 -10.81 8.29 15.96
C ALA A 49 -11.62 9.60 15.84
N ASP A 50 -10.95 10.76 15.79
CA ASP A 50 -11.59 12.07 15.57
C ASP A 50 -11.70 12.41 14.07
N GLY A 51 -11.30 11.50 13.19
CA GLY A 51 -11.32 11.68 11.73
C GLY A 51 -10.18 12.53 11.18
N ARG A 52 -9.11 12.77 11.95
CA ARG A 52 -7.96 13.56 11.47
C ARG A 52 -7.04 12.70 10.61
N PRO A 53 -6.83 13.05 9.33
CA PRO A 53 -6.07 12.19 8.43
C PRO A 53 -4.57 12.27 8.67
N SER A 54 -3.86 11.20 8.32
CA SER A 54 -2.42 11.21 8.12
C SER A 54 -1.99 10.23 7.01
N SER A 55 -0.92 10.58 6.31
CA SER A 55 -0.45 9.85 5.13
C SER A 55 1.05 9.59 5.20
N ARG A 56 1.50 8.51 4.56
CA ARG A 56 2.92 8.14 4.42
C ARG A 56 3.08 7.09 3.33
N THR A 57 4.29 6.96 2.80
CA THR A 57 4.63 5.90 1.85
C THR A 57 4.78 4.55 2.55
N VAL A 58 4.24 3.51 1.94
CA VAL A 58 4.47 2.09 2.26
C VAL A 58 4.66 1.31 0.96
N LEU A 59 5.08 0.06 1.07
CA LEU A 59 5.26 -0.82 -0.08
C LEU A 59 4.13 -1.85 -0.10
N LEU A 60 3.44 -1.97 -1.23
CA LEU A 60 2.58 -3.10 -1.54
C LEU A 60 3.45 -4.37 -1.61
N LYS A 61 3.03 -5.42 -0.89
CA LYS A 61 3.77 -6.69 -0.81
C LYS A 61 3.00 -7.86 -1.42
N GLN A 62 1.68 -7.84 -1.34
CA GLN A 62 0.82 -8.84 -1.98
C GLN A 62 -0.46 -8.17 -2.44
N TYR A 63 -1.05 -8.70 -3.51
CA TYR A 63 -2.41 -8.38 -3.91
C TYR A 63 -3.04 -9.62 -4.54
N ASP A 64 -4.30 -9.87 -4.22
CA ASP A 64 -5.10 -10.98 -4.71
C ASP A 64 -6.58 -10.56 -4.74
N ASP A 65 -7.48 -11.49 -5.06
CA ASP A 65 -8.94 -11.28 -5.04
C ASP A 65 -9.49 -10.76 -3.70
N ARG A 66 -8.76 -10.99 -2.59
CA ARG A 66 -9.11 -10.51 -1.24
C ARG A 66 -8.61 -9.08 -0.98
N GLY A 67 -7.79 -8.49 -1.84
CA GLY A 67 -7.35 -7.10 -1.77
C GLY A 67 -5.84 -6.91 -1.65
N PHE A 68 -5.41 -5.79 -1.05
CA PHE A 68 -4.02 -5.31 -1.07
C PHE A 68 -3.36 -5.45 0.29
N VAL A 69 -2.14 -5.98 0.35
CA VAL A 69 -1.41 -6.21 1.61
C VAL A 69 -0.14 -5.38 1.68
N PHE A 70 0.03 -4.69 2.81
CA PHE A 70 1.29 -4.08 3.22
C PHE A 70 1.64 -4.50 4.64
N PHE A 71 2.93 -4.53 4.97
CA PHE A 71 3.42 -4.90 6.30
C PHE A 71 3.95 -3.69 7.04
N THR A 72 3.68 -3.60 8.34
CA THR A 72 4.05 -2.46 9.18
C THR A 72 4.17 -2.85 10.65
N ASN A 73 4.52 -1.88 11.48
CA ASN A 73 4.46 -2.00 12.93
C ASN A 73 3.05 -1.57 13.40
N TYR A 74 2.33 -2.46 14.08
CA TYR A 74 0.99 -2.23 14.63
C TYR A 74 0.94 -1.11 15.66
N ASP A 75 2.06 -0.85 16.36
CA ASP A 75 2.17 0.22 17.34
C ASP A 75 2.52 1.57 16.70
N SER A 76 2.79 1.63 15.40
CA SER A 76 3.01 2.89 14.70
C SER A 76 1.74 3.74 14.64
N ARG A 77 1.88 5.04 14.31
CA ARG A 77 0.71 5.93 14.15
C ARG A 77 -0.36 5.33 13.24
N LYS A 78 0.02 4.82 12.05
CA LYS A 78 -0.92 4.20 11.10
C LYS A 78 -1.54 2.91 11.65
N GLY A 79 -0.79 2.11 12.42
CA GLY A 79 -1.27 0.86 12.99
C GLY A 79 -2.30 1.09 14.09
N ARG A 80 -2.06 2.10 14.94
CA ARG A 80 -3.02 2.57 15.95
C ARG A 80 -4.26 3.18 15.31
N GLU A 81 -4.09 4.06 14.33
CA GLU A 81 -5.19 4.65 13.55
C GLU A 81 -6.06 3.55 12.91
N LEU A 82 -5.47 2.59 12.20
CA LEU A 82 -6.21 1.48 11.58
C LEU A 82 -6.89 0.53 12.57
N THR A 83 -6.37 0.44 13.80
CA THR A 83 -7.01 -0.36 14.86
C THR A 83 -8.25 0.35 15.40
N ALA A 84 -8.24 1.69 15.48
CA ALA A 84 -9.36 2.48 15.95
C ALA A 84 -10.39 2.79 14.84
N ASN A 85 -9.92 2.97 13.61
CA ASN A 85 -10.70 3.34 12.44
C ASN A 85 -10.19 2.55 11.22
N PRO A 86 -10.93 1.53 10.74
CA PRO A 86 -10.44 0.65 9.69
C PRO A 86 -10.47 1.29 8.30
N TYR A 87 -11.11 2.45 8.12
CA TYR A 87 -11.21 3.10 6.82
C TYR A 87 -9.85 3.62 6.35
N VAL A 88 -9.51 3.31 5.09
CA VAL A 88 -8.19 3.58 4.52
C VAL A 88 -8.29 3.92 3.04
N SER A 89 -7.37 4.77 2.59
CA SER A 89 -7.10 4.99 1.17
C SER A 89 -5.67 4.60 0.81
N LEU A 90 -5.51 3.88 -0.29
CA LEU A 90 -4.23 3.65 -0.95
C LEU A 90 -4.18 4.47 -2.23
N LEU A 91 -3.05 5.13 -2.49
CA LEU A 91 -2.79 5.85 -3.73
C LEU A 91 -1.47 5.34 -4.33
N PHE A 92 -1.51 4.90 -5.58
CA PHE A 92 -0.34 4.56 -6.39
C PHE A 92 -0.05 5.72 -7.35
N PRO A 93 1.00 6.53 -7.09
CA PRO A 93 1.28 7.73 -7.87
C PRO A 93 2.29 7.43 -8.98
N TRP A 94 1.87 6.79 -10.07
CA TRP A 94 2.73 6.45 -11.21
C TRP A 94 2.93 7.66 -12.14
N HIS A 95 3.53 8.73 -11.59
CA HIS A 95 3.68 10.02 -12.25
C HIS A 95 4.30 9.98 -13.66
N PRO A 96 5.39 9.23 -13.93
CA PRO A 96 5.99 9.17 -15.26
C PRO A 96 5.08 8.60 -16.35
N MET A 97 4.04 7.85 -15.95
CA MET A 97 3.03 7.30 -16.87
C MET A 97 1.75 8.14 -16.89
N ALA A 98 1.72 9.25 -16.16
CA ALA A 98 0.51 10.03 -15.92
C ALA A 98 -0.65 9.14 -15.43
N ARG A 99 -0.37 8.19 -14.53
CA ARG A 99 -1.37 7.27 -14.00
C ARG A 99 -1.46 7.37 -12.49
N GLN A 100 -2.69 7.22 -11.99
CA GLN A 100 -2.94 6.99 -10.58
C GLN A 100 -3.92 5.83 -10.40
N VAL A 101 -3.69 5.02 -9.38
CA VAL A 101 -4.71 4.11 -8.86
C VAL A 101 -5.05 4.53 -7.44
N ILE A 102 -6.33 4.75 -7.17
CA ILE A 102 -6.84 5.09 -5.85
C ILE A 102 -7.72 3.93 -5.38
N VAL A 103 -7.39 3.34 -4.25
CA VAL A 103 -8.18 2.28 -3.61
C VAL A 103 -8.75 2.84 -2.32
N THR A 104 -10.06 2.70 -2.09
CA THR A 104 -10.68 2.96 -0.78
C THR A 104 -11.33 1.70 -0.25
N GLY A 105 -11.33 1.54 1.07
CA GLY A 105 -12.03 0.45 1.74
C GLY A 105 -11.61 0.32 3.19
N THR A 106 -11.65 -0.90 3.71
CA THR A 106 -11.31 -1.20 5.10
C THR A 106 -10.07 -2.07 5.22
N ALA A 107 -9.23 -1.80 6.21
CA ALA A 107 -8.08 -2.63 6.55
C ALA A 107 -8.35 -3.58 7.72
N SER A 108 -7.89 -4.82 7.63
CA SER A 108 -7.83 -5.78 8.73
C SER A 108 -6.43 -6.37 8.87
N ARG A 109 -6.04 -6.79 10.07
CA ARG A 109 -4.74 -7.47 10.27
C ARG A 109 -4.73 -8.80 9.51
N THR A 110 -3.57 -9.15 8.94
CA THR A 110 -3.35 -10.49 8.37
C THR A 110 -3.14 -11.51 9.50
N SER A 111 -3.21 -12.79 9.14
CA SER A 111 -2.93 -13.88 10.09
C SER A 111 -1.49 -13.81 10.62
N ARG A 112 -1.27 -14.44 11.78
CA ARG A 112 0.09 -14.51 12.34
C ARG A 112 1.00 -15.35 11.45
N GLU A 113 0.44 -16.38 10.83
CA GLU A 113 1.09 -17.28 9.87
C GLU A 113 1.56 -16.51 8.64
N GLU A 114 0.69 -15.71 8.00
CA GLU A 114 1.07 -14.84 6.87
C GLU A 114 2.17 -13.85 7.27
N THR A 115 2.06 -13.27 8.47
CA THR A 115 3.05 -12.36 9.04
C THR A 115 4.42 -13.00 9.21
N VAL A 116 4.47 -14.17 9.86
CA VAL A 116 5.73 -14.90 10.07
C VAL A 116 6.31 -15.38 8.75
N GLY A 117 5.46 -15.86 7.84
CA GLY A 117 5.86 -16.29 6.50
C GLY A 117 6.56 -15.16 5.74
N TYR A 118 5.92 -13.99 5.64
CA TYR A 118 6.52 -12.84 4.97
C TYR A 118 7.73 -12.25 5.72
N PHE A 119 7.72 -12.21 7.07
CA PHE A 119 8.85 -11.67 7.83
C PHE A 119 10.15 -12.42 7.52
N ARG A 120 10.08 -13.75 7.38
CA ARG A 120 11.23 -14.61 7.08
C ARG A 120 11.84 -14.34 5.70
N THR A 121 11.09 -13.80 4.74
CA THR A 121 11.61 -13.49 3.40
C THR A 121 12.34 -12.14 3.34
N ARG A 122 12.28 -11.34 4.42
CA ARG A 122 12.92 -10.02 4.44
C ARG A 122 14.44 -10.16 4.56
N PRO A 123 15.23 -9.26 3.97
CA PRO A 123 16.68 -9.23 4.21
C PRO A 123 17.00 -9.21 5.71
N HIS A 124 18.08 -9.87 6.12
CA HIS A 124 18.42 -10.03 7.54
C HIS A 124 18.45 -8.67 8.28
N GLY A 125 19.12 -7.66 7.73
CA GLY A 125 19.13 -6.31 8.33
C GLY A 125 17.74 -5.66 8.44
N SER A 126 16.81 -5.98 7.53
CA SER A 126 15.40 -5.53 7.66
C SER A 126 14.65 -6.25 8.79
N GLN A 127 14.97 -7.51 9.06
CA GLN A 127 14.42 -8.25 10.19
C GLN A 127 14.90 -7.63 11.52
N LEU A 128 16.19 -7.33 11.63
CA LEU A 128 16.77 -6.64 12.79
C LEU A 128 16.18 -5.22 12.97
N GLY A 129 16.09 -4.45 11.88
CA GLY A 129 15.54 -3.09 11.93
C GLY A 129 14.08 -3.03 12.40
N ALA A 130 13.30 -4.10 12.19
CA ALA A 130 11.94 -4.19 12.71
C ALA A 130 11.87 -4.41 14.23
N TRP A 131 12.92 -4.97 14.85
CA TRP A 131 13.07 -5.04 16.30
C TRP A 131 13.68 -3.77 16.88
N ALA A 132 14.69 -3.19 16.22
CA ALA A 132 15.43 -2.04 16.71
C ALA A 132 14.56 -0.77 16.84
N SER A 133 13.51 -0.68 16.03
CA SER A 133 12.67 0.51 15.91
C SER A 133 11.30 0.35 16.56
N ALA A 134 11.08 1.08 17.65
CA ALA A 134 9.75 1.43 18.14
C ALA A 134 9.12 2.48 17.19
N GLN A 135 8.60 2.01 16.06
CA GLN A 135 8.17 2.89 14.97
C GLN A 135 7.17 3.95 15.44
N SER A 136 7.42 5.22 15.10
CA SER A 136 6.59 6.38 15.47
C SER A 136 6.60 6.77 16.96
N THR A 137 7.58 6.34 17.74
CA THR A 137 7.90 6.93 19.05
C THR A 137 9.06 7.92 18.94
N VAL A 138 9.16 8.86 19.87
CA VAL A 138 10.33 9.74 19.98
C VAL A 138 11.53 8.89 20.41
N VAL A 139 12.70 9.16 19.82
CA VAL A 139 13.99 8.56 20.20
C VAL A 139 14.95 9.69 20.57
N GLY A 140 15.85 9.45 21.52
CA GLY A 140 16.75 10.48 22.04
C GLY A 140 17.78 10.94 21.02
N SER A 141 18.29 10.00 20.21
CA SER A 141 19.24 10.32 19.13
C SER A 141 19.33 9.23 18.06
N ARG A 142 20.10 9.50 16.99
CA ARG A 142 20.39 8.51 15.94
C ARG A 142 21.29 7.40 16.47
N GLU A 143 22.23 7.74 17.34
CA GLU A 143 23.20 6.83 17.96
C GLU A 143 22.48 5.78 18.81
N GLU A 144 21.40 6.16 19.49
CA GLU A 144 20.54 5.22 20.22
C GLU A 144 19.92 4.15 19.29
N LEU A 145 19.49 4.54 18.09
CA LEU A 145 18.95 3.58 17.10
C LEU A 145 20.04 2.63 16.58
N ILE A 146 21.25 3.16 16.35
CA ILE A 146 22.40 2.37 15.89
C ILE A 146 22.81 1.37 16.97
N ALA A 147 22.94 1.80 18.22
CA ALA A 147 23.28 0.92 19.34
C ALA A 147 22.28 -0.24 19.49
N ARG A 148 20.96 0.04 19.45
CA ARG A 148 19.92 -1.00 19.48
C ARG A 148 20.04 -1.97 18.31
N TYR A 149 20.37 -1.47 17.12
CA TYR A 149 20.57 -2.33 15.95
C TYR A 149 21.80 -3.22 16.12
N GLU A 150 22.92 -2.68 16.61
CA GLU A 150 24.16 -3.43 16.86
C GLU A 150 23.99 -4.51 17.93
N GLU A 151 23.28 -4.21 19.02
CA GLU A 151 22.90 -5.20 20.04
C GLU A 151 22.11 -6.37 19.42
N LEU A 152 21.16 -6.07 18.53
CA LEU A 152 20.37 -7.09 17.84
C LEU A 152 21.19 -7.87 16.81
N ALA A 153 22.11 -7.21 16.10
CA ALA A 153 23.02 -7.86 15.16
C ALA A 153 24.00 -8.80 15.87
N ALA A 154 24.48 -8.44 17.07
CA ALA A 154 25.30 -9.31 17.90
C ALA A 154 24.49 -10.50 18.46
N ARG A 155 23.22 -10.25 18.83
CA ARG A 155 22.31 -11.29 19.35
C ARG A 155 21.83 -12.26 18.27
N TYR A 156 21.64 -11.78 17.05
CA TYR A 156 21.19 -12.57 15.91
C TYR A 156 22.13 -12.34 14.73
N PRO A 157 23.30 -13.00 14.69
CA PRO A 157 24.21 -12.96 13.56
C PRO A 157 23.56 -13.40 12.24
N GLU A 158 24.18 -13.03 11.12
CA GLU A 158 23.69 -13.44 9.80
C GLU A 158 23.64 -14.98 9.69
N GLY A 159 22.53 -15.52 9.18
CA GLY A 159 22.23 -16.95 9.15
C GLY A 159 21.39 -17.45 10.32
N GLU A 160 21.33 -16.72 11.45
CA GLU A 160 20.43 -17.03 12.55
C GLU A 160 18.98 -16.65 12.25
N LYS A 161 18.04 -17.36 12.89
CA LYS A 161 16.61 -17.09 12.74
C LYS A 161 16.18 -15.94 13.66
N VAL A 162 15.91 -14.78 13.08
CA VAL A 162 15.28 -13.67 13.81
C VAL A 162 13.77 -13.96 13.93
N PRO A 163 13.20 -14.01 15.15
CA PRO A 163 11.76 -14.17 15.30
C PRO A 163 11.02 -12.91 14.80
N ALA A 164 9.84 -13.06 14.22
CA ALA A 164 9.03 -11.89 13.88
C ALA A 164 8.55 -11.19 15.17
N PRO A 165 8.68 -9.86 15.33
CA PRO A 165 8.14 -9.16 16.49
C PRO A 165 6.62 -9.37 16.63
N PRO A 166 6.07 -9.42 17.86
CA PRO A 166 4.63 -9.60 18.08
C PRO A 166 3.81 -8.39 17.59
N HIS A 167 4.40 -7.18 17.64
CA HIS A 167 3.79 -5.93 17.18
C HIS A 167 4.01 -5.66 15.69
N TRP A 168 4.64 -6.59 14.94
CA TRP A 168 4.89 -6.41 13.51
C TRP A 168 4.02 -7.39 12.71
N GLY A 169 3.42 -6.90 11.61
CA GLY A 169 2.64 -7.75 10.72
C GLY A 169 1.93 -7.01 9.59
N GLY A 170 1.02 -7.70 8.92
CA GLY A 170 0.35 -7.21 7.71
C GLY A 170 -1.00 -6.55 7.99
N PHE A 171 -1.35 -5.57 7.16
CA PHE A 171 -2.74 -5.15 6.96
C PHE A 171 -3.16 -5.51 5.55
N ARG A 172 -4.35 -6.11 5.44
CA ARG A 172 -5.06 -6.36 4.19
C ARG A 172 -6.15 -5.32 4.02
N VAL A 173 -6.10 -4.56 2.94
CA VAL A 173 -7.12 -3.60 2.53
C VAL A 173 -8.08 -4.29 1.56
N VAL A 174 -9.31 -4.47 2.00
CA VAL A 174 -10.40 -4.98 1.17
C VAL A 174 -11.02 -3.79 0.43
N PRO A 175 -10.95 -3.74 -0.91
CA PRO A 175 -11.41 -2.57 -1.66
C PRO A 175 -12.95 -2.52 -1.70
N GLU A 176 -13.49 -1.34 -1.44
CA GLU A 176 -14.87 -0.93 -1.71
C GLU A 176 -14.96 -0.15 -3.02
N THR A 177 -13.95 0.68 -3.31
CA THR A 177 -13.78 1.32 -4.61
C THR A 177 -12.34 1.22 -5.10
N ILE A 178 -12.18 1.16 -6.42
CA ILE A 178 -10.89 1.29 -7.10
C ILE A 178 -11.07 2.24 -8.28
N GLU A 179 -10.41 3.38 -8.23
CA GLU A 179 -10.39 4.39 -9.30
C GLU A 179 -9.07 4.31 -10.07
N PHE A 180 -9.20 4.27 -11.39
CA PHE A 180 -8.12 4.34 -12.36
C PHE A 180 -8.17 5.71 -13.03
N TRP A 181 -7.11 6.48 -12.85
CA TRP A 181 -6.96 7.82 -13.42
C TRP A 181 -5.84 7.80 -14.46
N GLN A 182 -6.13 8.34 -15.64
CA GLN A 182 -5.18 8.52 -16.74
C GLN A 182 -5.13 10.00 -17.14
N GLY A 183 -3.93 10.57 -17.14
CA GLY A 183 -3.71 11.97 -17.46
C GLY A 183 -3.77 12.23 -18.96
N HIS A 184 -4.59 13.19 -19.40
CA HIS A 184 -4.66 13.69 -20.79
C HIS A 184 -4.36 15.20 -20.87
N ALA A 185 -4.21 15.68 -22.10
CA ALA A 185 -4.14 17.10 -22.42
C ALA A 185 -5.42 17.84 -21.99
N ASN A 186 -5.32 19.17 -21.83
CA ASN A 186 -6.43 20.05 -21.49
C ASN A 186 -7.17 19.72 -20.17
N ARG A 187 -6.58 18.88 -19.31
CA ARG A 187 -7.16 18.39 -18.04
C ARG A 187 -8.43 17.56 -18.21
N LEU A 188 -8.69 17.05 -19.42
CA LEU A 188 -9.79 16.13 -19.69
C LEU A 188 -9.36 14.70 -19.35
N HIS A 189 -9.02 14.48 -18.08
CA HIS A 189 -8.49 13.21 -17.59
C HIS A 189 -9.55 12.12 -17.63
N ASP A 190 -9.13 10.91 -17.97
CA ASP A 190 -9.99 9.73 -17.89
C ASP A 190 -9.99 9.23 -16.45
N ARG A 191 -11.19 9.12 -15.88
CA ARG A 191 -11.42 8.68 -14.50
C ARG A 191 -12.48 7.59 -14.50
N LEU A 192 -12.05 6.34 -14.35
CA LEU A 192 -12.94 5.19 -14.30
C LEU A 192 -12.86 4.55 -12.93
N ARG A 193 -14.00 4.48 -12.24
CA ARG A 193 -14.12 3.98 -10.87
C ARG A 193 -14.97 2.72 -10.83
N TYR A 194 -14.40 1.67 -10.27
CA TYR A 194 -15.13 0.49 -9.86
C TYR A 194 -15.70 0.71 -8.47
N VAL A 195 -16.99 0.43 -8.29
CA VAL A 195 -17.72 0.50 -7.02
C VAL A 195 -18.31 -0.86 -6.71
N ARG A 196 -17.99 -1.40 -5.54
CA ARG A 196 -18.49 -2.70 -5.11
C ARG A 196 -19.97 -2.61 -4.75
N GLU A 197 -20.80 -3.43 -5.38
CA GLU A 197 -22.22 -3.46 -5.08
C GLU A 197 -22.51 -4.19 -3.76
N GLY A 198 -23.43 -3.64 -2.97
CA GLY A 198 -23.87 -4.23 -1.70
C GLY A 198 -22.84 -4.19 -0.56
N GLY A 199 -21.64 -3.64 -0.77
CA GLY A 199 -20.63 -3.42 0.27
C GLY A 199 -20.03 -4.70 0.90
N LYS A 200 -20.25 -5.88 0.30
CA LYS A 200 -19.78 -7.17 0.83
C LYS A 200 -18.69 -7.80 -0.03
N PRO A 201 -17.64 -8.40 0.57
CA PRO A 201 -16.64 -9.16 -0.17
C PRO A 201 -17.27 -10.18 -1.12
N GLY A 202 -16.76 -10.28 -2.35
CA GLY A 202 -17.31 -11.15 -3.40
C GLY A 202 -18.54 -10.59 -4.14
N GLY A 203 -19.00 -9.38 -3.81
CA GLY A 203 -20.05 -8.69 -4.58
C GLY A 203 -19.59 -8.27 -5.98
N LEU A 204 -20.57 -8.04 -6.87
CA LEU A 204 -20.35 -7.53 -8.22
C LEU A 204 -19.77 -6.11 -8.20
N TRP A 205 -19.15 -5.70 -9.30
CA TRP A 205 -18.58 -4.37 -9.47
C TRP A 205 -19.35 -3.59 -10.53
N ARG A 206 -19.75 -2.36 -10.20
CA ARG A 206 -20.25 -1.38 -11.16
C ARG A 206 -19.12 -0.43 -11.56
N ILE A 207 -19.07 -0.08 -12.84
CA ILE A 207 -18.10 0.89 -13.39
C ILE A 207 -18.79 2.24 -13.57
N GLU A 208 -18.12 3.32 -13.15
CA GLU A 208 -18.58 4.70 -13.27
C GLU A 208 -17.49 5.57 -13.87
N ARG A 209 -17.83 6.41 -14.85
CA ARG A 209 -16.95 7.48 -15.33
C ARG A 209 -17.17 8.73 -14.48
N LEU A 210 -16.08 9.33 -14.00
CA LEU A 210 -16.09 10.56 -13.23
C LEU A 210 -15.62 11.73 -14.09
N CYS A 211 -16.14 12.92 -13.81
CA CYS A 211 -15.59 14.15 -14.38
C CYS A 211 -14.18 14.42 -13.81
N PRO A 212 -13.25 14.95 -14.61
CA PRO A 212 -11.91 15.32 -14.15
C PRO A 212 -11.90 16.51 -13.19
#